data_AF-A0A7X5AU31-F1
#
_entry.id   AF-A0A7X5AU31-F1
#
_cell.length_a   1.000
_cell.length_b   1.000
_cell.length_c   1.000
_cell.angle_alpha   90.00
_cell.angle_beta   90.00
_cell.angle_gamma   90.00
#
_symmetry.space_group_name_H-M   'P 1'
#
loop_
_entity.id
_entity.type
_entity.pdbx_description
1 polymer ?
#
loop_
_entity_poly.entity_id
_entity_poly.type
_entity_poly.pdbx_seq_one_letter_code
_entity_poly.pdbx_strand_id
1 'polypeptide(L)'
;MKVETISYLKKHAANLPLDEPMTITQNGKPAYVIESYEERKKRDEAVALMKLLSFSVDDANNGRVMSSSDFKQKLAKRRANSEKSDNDQASTG
;
A
#
# COMPACT_ATOMS: atom_id res chain seq x y z
N MET A 1 24.16 3.96 0.49
CA MET A 1 24.01 2.52 0.81
C MET A 1 25.33 1.96 1.33
N LYS A 2 25.39 1.68 2.64
CA LYS A 2 26.57 1.07 3.29
C LYS A 2 26.63 -0.42 2.99
N VAL A 3 27.82 -1.01 2.93
CA VAL A 3 28.01 -2.46 2.72
C VAL A 3 28.82 -3.02 3.87
N GLU A 4 28.31 -4.04 4.52
CA GLU A 4 28.94 -4.67 5.67
C GLU A 4 28.89 -6.20 5.59
N THR A 5 29.62 -6.87 6.46
CA THR A 5 29.65 -8.34 6.52
C THR A 5 28.57 -8.89 7.45
N ILE A 6 28.22 -10.17 7.28
CA ILE A 6 27.35 -10.88 8.23
C ILE A 6 27.94 -10.89 9.65
N SER A 7 29.27 -10.88 9.80
CA SER A 7 29.95 -10.81 11.09
C SER A 7 29.75 -9.46 11.78
N TYR A 8 29.80 -8.36 11.02
CA TYR A 8 29.50 -7.02 11.53
C TYR A 8 28.06 -6.95 12.06
N LEU A 9 27.10 -7.42 11.26
CA LEU A 9 25.70 -7.46 11.68
C LEU A 9 25.52 -8.20 13.00
N LYS A 10 26.09 -9.41 13.13
CA LYS A 10 25.98 -10.21 14.36
C LYS A 10 26.52 -9.48 15.60
N LYS A 11 27.61 -8.72 15.44
CA LYS A 11 28.23 -7.98 16.54
C LYS A 11 27.46 -6.71 16.93
N HIS A 12 26.79 -6.08 15.98
CA HIS A 12 26.19 -4.75 16.14
C HIS A 12 24.64 -4.74 16.06
N ALA A 13 23.99 -5.91 16.01
CA ALA A 13 22.55 -6.04 15.77
C ALA A 13 21.66 -5.27 16.77
N ALA A 14 22.07 -5.16 18.04
CA ALA A 14 21.27 -4.47 19.06
C ALA A 14 21.17 -2.95 18.82
N ASN A 15 22.19 -2.34 18.22
CA ASN A 15 22.29 -0.90 17.98
C ASN A 15 22.93 -0.67 16.60
N LEU A 16 22.26 -1.13 15.54
CA LEU A 16 22.77 -1.00 14.18
C LEU A 16 22.46 0.42 13.65
N PRO A 17 23.47 1.22 13.26
CA PRO A 17 23.24 2.56 12.72
C PRO A 17 22.67 2.47 11.29
N LEU A 18 21.36 2.60 11.17
CA LEU A 18 20.57 2.42 9.94
C LEU A 18 19.96 3.74 9.43
N ASP A 19 20.79 4.75 9.16
CA ASP A 19 20.35 6.01 8.54
C ASP A 19 19.93 5.80 7.06
N GLU A 20 20.51 4.79 6.42
CA GLU A 20 20.19 4.33 5.07
C GLU A 20 20.19 2.79 5.05
N PRO A 21 19.52 2.15 4.06
CA PRO A 21 19.65 0.72 3.85
C PRO A 21 21.10 0.26 3.72
N MET A 22 21.40 -0.88 4.33
CA MET A 22 22.71 -1.50 4.37
C MET A 22 22.68 -2.85 3.66
N THR A 23 23.62 -3.08 2.73
CA THR A 23 23.85 -4.40 2.15
C THR A 23 24.67 -5.26 3.11
N ILE A 24 24.23 -6.48 3.35
CA ILE A 24 25.00 -7.48 4.10
C ILE A 24 25.58 -8.50 3.13
N THR A 25 26.88 -8.74 3.27
CA THR A 25 27.63 -9.71 2.49
C THR A 25 27.96 -10.97 3.29
N GLN A 26 27.99 -12.10 2.61
CA GLN A 26 28.48 -13.38 3.13
C GLN A 26 29.43 -13.98 2.12
N ASN A 27 30.64 -14.36 2.56
CA ASN A 27 31.71 -14.85 1.69
C ASN A 27 32.00 -13.89 0.52
N GLY A 28 31.96 -12.58 0.77
CA GLY A 28 32.20 -11.52 -0.21
C GLY A 28 31.05 -11.25 -1.19
N LYS A 29 29.92 -11.96 -1.07
CA LYS A 29 28.75 -11.77 -1.96
C LYS A 29 27.59 -11.10 -1.22
N PRO A 30 26.88 -10.13 -1.82
CA PRO A 30 25.64 -9.60 -1.28
C PRO A 30 24.61 -10.71 -1.05
N ALA A 31 24.03 -10.75 0.15
CA ALA A 31 23.05 -11.76 0.54
C ALA A 31 21.74 -11.12 1.04
N TYR A 32 21.83 -9.99 1.75
CA TYR A 32 20.66 -9.32 2.33
C TYR A 32 20.78 -7.81 2.23
N VAL A 33 19.64 -7.13 2.39
CA VAL A 33 19.56 -5.70 2.68
C VAL A 33 18.83 -5.53 4.00
N ILE A 34 19.37 -4.72 4.90
CA ILE A 34 18.77 -4.36 6.18
C ILE A 34 18.45 -2.88 6.15
N GLU A 35 17.27 -2.52 6.61
CA GLU A 35 16.79 -1.15 6.67
C GLU A 35 15.88 -0.96 7.89
N SER A 36 15.60 0.30 8.24
CA SER A 36 14.59 0.61 9.25
C SER A 36 13.22 0.10 8.80
N TYR A 37 12.49 -0.52 9.72
CA TYR A 37 11.12 -0.98 9.47
C TYR A 37 10.20 0.20 9.10
N GLU A 38 10.36 1.34 9.76
CA GLU A 38 9.55 2.53 9.52
C GLU A 38 9.79 3.08 8.10
N GLU A 39 11.05 3.21 7.70
CA GLU A 39 11.40 3.67 6.35
C GLU A 39 10.94 2.67 5.28
N ARG A 40 11.07 1.36 5.51
CA ARG A 40 10.51 0.35 4.60
C ARG A 40 9.00 0.54 4.45
N LYS A 41 8.27 0.65 5.56
CA LYS A 41 6.80 0.81 5.55
C LYS A 41 6.39 2.07 4.78
N LYS A 42 7.08 3.18 5.01
CA LYS A 42 6.85 4.45 4.31
C LYS A 42 7.10 4.32 2.81
N ARG A 43 8.14 3.62 2.39
CA ARG A 43 8.39 3.32 0.96
C ARG A 43 7.28 2.46 0.37
N ASP A 44 6.87 1.40 1.07
CA ASP A 44 5.79 0.49 0.62
C ASP A 44 4.47 1.27 0.42
N GLU A 45 4.12 2.14 1.36
CA GLU A 45 2.95 3.03 1.28
C GLU A 45 3.04 4.01 0.10
N ALA A 46 4.21 4.61 -0.13
CA ALA A 46 4.44 5.50 -1.26
C ALA A 46 4.30 4.79 -2.61
N VAL A 47 4.80 3.56 -2.73
CA VAL A 47 4.64 2.72 -3.93
C VAL A 47 3.18 2.37 -4.15
N ALA A 48 2.44 2.02 -3.10
CA ALA A 48 1.01 1.75 -3.19
C ALA A 48 0.23 2.98 -3.68
N LEU A 49 0.53 4.16 -3.15
CA LEU A 49 -0.06 5.42 -3.60
C LEU A 49 0.24 5.71 -5.08
N MET A 50 1.51 5.55 -5.49
CA MET A 50 1.90 5.72 -6.89
C MET A 50 1.12 4.78 -7.82
N LYS A 51 0.88 3.54 -7.40
CA LYS A 51 0.07 2.59 -8.16
C LYS A 51 -1.39 3.04 -8.31
N LEU A 52 -2.01 3.55 -7.24
CA LEU A 52 -3.37 4.11 -7.31
C LEU A 52 -3.46 5.31 -8.26
N LEU A 53 -2.45 6.18 -8.23
CA LEU A 53 -2.35 7.32 -9.16
C LEU A 53 -2.20 6.85 -10.61
N SER A 54 -1.39 5.81 -10.85
CA SER A 54 -1.23 5.24 -12.19
C SER A 54 -2.55 4.69 -12.74
N PHE A 55 -3.35 4.03 -11.92
CA PHE A 55 -4.69 3.56 -12.30
C PHE A 55 -5.63 4.73 -12.60
N SER A 56 -5.58 5.79 -11.79
CA SER A 56 -6.41 6.98 -11.98
C SER A 56 -6.09 7.69 -13.31
N VAL A 57 -4.81 7.77 -13.67
CA VAL A 57 -4.36 8.34 -14.96
C VAL A 57 -4.83 7.46 -16.12
N ASP A 58 -4.67 6.15 -16.01
CA ASP A 58 -5.14 5.21 -17.05
C ASP A 58 -6.66 5.25 -17.21
N ASP A 59 -7.42 5.34 -16.12
CA ASP A 59 -8.87 5.50 -16.13
C ASP A 59 -9.30 6.80 -16.83
N ALA A 60 -8.61 7.91 -16.56
CA ALA A 60 -8.87 9.18 -17.23
C ALA A 60 -8.61 9.09 -18.74
N ASN A 61 -7.49 8.50 -19.15
CA ASN A 61 -7.12 8.37 -20.56
C ASN A 61 -8.10 7.49 -21.36
N ASN A 62 -8.69 6.49 -20.71
CA ASN A 62 -9.64 5.57 -21.35
C ASN A 62 -11.11 5.93 -21.09
N GLY A 63 -11.39 7.12 -20.54
CA GLY A 63 -12.75 7.58 -20.27
C GLY A 63 -13.50 6.77 -19.20
N ARG A 64 -12.80 5.99 -18.37
CA ARG A 64 -13.37 5.22 -17.24
C ARG A 64 -13.59 6.11 -16.00
N VAL A 65 -14.11 7.30 -16.23
CA VAL A 65 -14.40 8.31 -15.20
C VAL A 65 -15.89 8.58 -15.14
N MET A 66 -16.37 9.17 -14.04
CA MET A 66 -17.75 9.63 -13.94
C MET A 66 -17.83 10.98 -13.25
N SER A 67 -18.87 11.74 -13.56
CA SER A 67 -19.12 13.03 -12.92
C SER A 67 -19.48 12.86 -11.44
N SER A 68 -19.25 13.91 -10.64
CA SER A 68 -19.64 13.91 -9.23
C SER A 68 -21.16 13.77 -9.04
N SER A 69 -21.97 14.34 -9.95
CA SER A 69 -23.43 14.20 -9.93
C SER A 69 -23.85 12.75 -10.17
N ASP A 70 -23.28 12.09 -11.18
CA ASP A 70 -23.60 10.69 -11.49
C ASP A 70 -23.20 9.76 -10.35
N PHE A 71 -22.05 10.02 -9.74
CA PHE A 71 -21.58 9.29 -8.57
C PHE A 71 -22.54 9.42 -7.38
N LYS A 72 -22.92 10.66 -7.02
CA LYS A 72 -23.88 10.91 -5.93
C LYS A 72 -25.23 10.24 -6.19
N GLN A 73 -25.72 10.29 -7.44
CA GLN A 73 -26.98 9.64 -7.80
C GLN A 73 -26.87 8.12 -7.65
N LYS A 74 -25.77 7.50 -8.10
CA LYS A 74 -25.53 6.06 -7.93
C LYS A 74 -25.47 5.66 -6.46
N LEU A 75 -24.82 6.46 -5.59
CA LEU A 75 -24.78 6.21 -4.15
C LEU A 75 -26.17 6.29 -3.50
N ALA A 76 -26.95 7.32 -3.84
CA ALA A 76 -28.32 7.46 -3.33
C ALA A 76 -29.21 6.27 -3.73
N LYS A 77 -29.12 5.84 -5.00
CA LYS A 77 -29.82 4.65 -5.50
C LYS A 77 -29.43 3.38 -4.73
N ARG A 78 -28.14 3.20 -4.40
CA ARG A 78 -27.68 2.03 -3.62
C ARG A 78 -28.29 2.01 -2.21
N ARG A 79 -28.32 3.16 -1.52
CA ARG A 79 -28.93 3.27 -0.17
C ARG A 79 -30.42 2.96 -0.19
N ALA A 80 -31.16 3.54 -1.13
CA ALA A 80 -32.59 3.29 -1.25
C ALA A 80 -32.91 1.82 -1.59
N ASN A 81 -32.03 1.14 -2.33
CA ASN A 81 -32.20 -0.28 -2.62
C ASN A 81 -31.90 -1.18 -1.41
N SER A 82 -30.89 -0.86 -0.60
CA SER A 82 -30.64 -1.62 0.64
C SER A 82 -31.79 -1.49 1.64
N GLU A 83 -32.37 -0.29 1.77
CA GLU A 83 -33.51 -0.05 2.67
C GLU A 83 -34.80 -0.76 2.22
N LYS A 84 -35.01 -0.91 0.91
CA LYS A 84 -36.14 -1.69 0.38
C LYS A 84 -35.98 -3.19 0.59
N SER A 85 -34.76 -3.71 0.48
CA SER A 85 -34.47 -5.13 0.73
C SER A 85 -34.67 -5.55 2.19
N ASP A 86 -34.43 -4.63 3.14
CA ASP A 86 -34.69 -4.87 4.56
C ASP A 86 -36.20 -4.80 4.90
N ASN A 87 -36.97 -3.97 4.20
CA ASN A 87 -38.40 -3.77 4.47
C ASN A 87 -39.29 -4.86 3.86
N ASP A 88 -38.89 -5.48 2.74
CA ASP A 88 -39.62 -6.60 2.13
C ASP A 88 -39.54 -7.90 2.97
N GLN A 89 -38.55 -8.05 3.86
CA GLN A 89 -38.45 -9.19 4.79
C GLN A 89 -39.35 -9.05 6.03
N ALA A 90 -39.76 -7.82 6.38
CA ALA A 90 -40.61 -7.53 7.54
C ALA A 90 -42.12 -7.68 7.28
N SER A 91 -42.55 -7.81 6.01
CA SER A 91 -43.97 -7.87 5.63
C SER A 91 -44.50 -9.29 5.33
N THR A 92 -43.68 -10.34 5.50
CA THR A 92 -44.07 -11.75 5.28
C THR A 92 -44.25 -12.56 6.58
N GLY A 93 -44.45 -11.89 7.73
CA GLY A 93 -44.72 -12.52 9.03
C GLY A 93 -46.18 -12.41 9.46
#